data_AF-A0ABD1L8S5-F1
#
_entry.id   AF-A0ABD1L8S5-F1
#
_cell.length_a   1.000
_cell.length_b   1.000
_cell.length_c   1.000
_cell.angle_alpha   90.00
_cell.angle_beta   90.00
_cell.angle_gamma   90.00
#
_symmetry.space_group_name_H-M   'P 1'
#
loop_
_entity.id
_entity.type
_entity.pdbx_description
1 polymer ?
#
loop_
_entity_poly.entity_id
_entity_poly.type
_entity_poly.pdbx_seq_one_letter_code
_entity_poly.pdbx_strand_id
1 'polypeptide(L)'
;MVVLTMMRRRKWPRYSYVDANSMLVVNASTSASSRRILDTFLGAFLEKIVGNESLISVSINRSSCFERNKAALQMVVHCGALTPCPSCGVGISNPGYWGMNIEQGKRYRVVYHVTSEGKTDFQLSFTGVDVLKVSSNITYGFRDGKWNKVETIVEAKATNHFSSLQITTTMQGSYLLDQGHGFRKGLFQMVADLKPKFLRFPGISRHAAASNIASYVQDALDGIEFARGSPRSRWGSVRAAMGHPKSFDLRYVAVGNEDCGLFNYEESNMFSKSTQFDHTSRSGPKAFVSEYAVWKQDAGNGSLLAAVAEAAFLIGLEKNSDVVEMVCYAPLFSNINDRIWVPDAIVFDSYQLYGTPSYWVQKLFIESSGATFLDSTLNTNSSNKLIASSIIWQNSTEKKNYLRVKVVNFGTTAETLSISINGLNATVQQNYGVRGTVLISTNVMDENSFSEPQKVQFGFVVVLQTITPVKVGNSMNVILDPYSVTSLDLLI
;
A
#
# COMPACT_ATOMS: atom_id res chain seq x y z
N MET A 1 -12.53 -0.15 8.04
CA MET A 1 -12.69 -1.47 8.71
C MET A 1 -11.39 -2.23 8.61
N VAL A 2 -10.99 -3.02 9.60
CA VAL A 2 -9.76 -3.85 9.52
C VAL A 2 -10.17 -5.32 9.49
N VAL A 3 -9.58 -6.11 8.59
CA VAL A 3 -9.70 -7.58 8.58
C VAL A 3 -8.37 -8.12 9.11
N LEU A 4 -8.40 -8.72 10.30
CA LEU A 4 -7.20 -9.31 10.90
C LEU A 4 -7.06 -10.77 10.45
N THR A 5 -5.98 -11.11 9.76
CA THR A 5 -5.67 -12.51 9.43
C THR A 5 -4.89 -13.17 10.56
N MET A 6 -5.47 -14.20 11.18
CA MET A 6 -4.86 -15.02 12.22
C MET A 6 -4.07 -16.17 11.60
N MET A 7 -2.77 -16.21 11.87
CA MET A 7 -1.87 -17.21 11.29
C MET A 7 -0.85 -17.78 12.27
N ARG A 8 -0.35 -18.98 11.94
CA ARG A 8 0.75 -19.69 12.61
C ARG A 8 2.06 -18.90 12.49
N ARG A 9 2.81 -18.81 13.59
CA ARG A 9 4.10 -18.11 13.65
C ARG A 9 5.26 -19.06 13.29
N ARG A 10 6.02 -18.75 12.23
CA ARG A 10 7.49 -18.95 12.19
C ARG A 10 8.11 -18.00 11.16
N LYS A 11 9.35 -17.56 11.44
CA LYS A 11 10.23 -16.66 10.65
C LYS A 11 9.48 -15.92 9.54
N TRP A 12 9.20 -14.63 9.79
CA TRP A 12 8.90 -13.66 8.74
C TRP A 12 9.66 -14.04 7.47
N PRO A 13 8.97 -14.44 6.39
CA PRO A 13 9.62 -14.50 5.09
C PRO A 13 10.19 -13.10 4.79
N ARG A 14 11.14 -13.00 3.87
CA ARG A 14 11.67 -11.70 3.41
C ARG A 14 10.57 -10.89 2.70
N TYR A 15 9.58 -10.40 3.45
CA TYR A 15 8.64 -9.38 3.03
C TYR A 15 8.96 -8.16 3.90
N SER A 16 10.08 -7.54 3.59
CA SER A 16 10.55 -6.32 4.24
C SER A 16 9.90 -5.12 3.55
N TYR A 17 8.60 -4.91 3.72
CA TYR A 17 7.98 -3.66 3.28
C TYR A 17 7.82 -2.71 4.46
N VAL A 18 8.84 -1.89 4.61
CA VAL A 18 8.93 -0.74 5.50
C VAL A 18 9.69 0.30 4.67
N ASP A 19 9.25 1.56 4.62
CA ASP A 19 9.90 2.61 3.81
C ASP A 19 10.17 3.89 4.64
N ALA A 20 11.13 4.67 4.14
CA ALA A 20 12.08 5.64 4.66
C ALA A 20 11.54 6.90 5.33
N ASN A 21 10.33 6.91 5.87
CA ASN A 21 9.84 8.13 6.53
C ASN A 21 9.39 7.99 7.97
N SER A 22 9.34 6.78 8.54
CA SER A 22 9.71 6.46 9.94
C SER A 22 9.41 4.99 10.30
N MET A 23 10.24 4.42 11.18
CA MET A 23 10.57 3.00 11.42
C MET A 23 9.43 2.01 11.72
N LEU A 24 9.69 0.71 11.47
CA LEU A 24 8.92 -0.46 11.91
C LEU A 24 9.30 -0.94 13.32
N VAL A 25 8.31 -1.48 14.06
CA VAL A 25 8.48 -2.32 15.26
C VAL A 25 8.22 -3.78 14.88
N VAL A 26 9.01 -4.72 15.42
CA VAL A 26 8.56 -6.10 15.64
C VAL A 26 8.67 -6.44 17.12
N ASN A 27 7.54 -6.90 17.65
CA ASN A 27 7.36 -7.47 18.98
C ASN A 27 7.97 -8.89 19.04
N ALA A 28 8.86 -9.17 20.00
CA ALA A 28 9.28 -10.54 20.32
C ALA A 28 9.29 -10.75 21.84
N SER A 29 8.24 -11.42 22.32
CA SER A 29 8.25 -12.13 23.60
C SER A 29 9.31 -13.23 23.59
N THR A 30 9.99 -13.36 24.71
CA THR A 30 11.18 -14.18 24.98
C THR A 30 11.02 -15.68 24.69
N SER A 31 11.98 -16.29 23.98
CA SER A 31 12.65 -17.54 24.39
C SER A 31 13.90 -17.83 23.55
N ALA A 32 14.84 -18.55 24.14
CA ALA A 32 16.20 -18.76 23.69
C ALA A 32 16.31 -19.57 22.38
N SER A 33 16.41 -18.89 21.23
CA SER A 33 17.02 -19.43 20.00
C SER A 33 17.42 -18.33 19.00
N SER A 34 17.60 -17.10 19.50
CA SER A 34 17.70 -15.86 18.72
C SER A 34 19.04 -15.59 18.02
N ARG A 35 20.02 -16.52 18.07
CA ARG A 35 21.36 -16.28 17.51
C ARG A 35 21.44 -16.27 15.97
N ARG A 36 20.45 -16.81 15.25
CA ARG A 36 20.43 -16.81 13.76
C ARG A 36 19.32 -15.96 13.12
N ILE A 37 18.54 -15.23 13.91
CA ILE A 37 17.49 -14.29 13.42
C ILE A 37 18.01 -12.85 13.44
N LEU A 38 18.97 -12.53 14.32
CA LEU A 38 19.60 -11.22 14.32
C LEU A 38 20.41 -10.97 13.04
N ASP A 39 21.18 -11.94 12.55
CA ASP A 39 22.06 -11.73 11.39
C ASP A 39 21.32 -11.44 10.07
N THR A 40 20.01 -11.74 9.98
CA THR A 40 19.19 -11.50 8.77
C THR A 40 18.27 -10.28 8.91
N PHE A 41 17.86 -9.90 10.12
CA PHE A 41 17.15 -8.64 10.37
C PHE A 41 18.09 -7.43 10.44
N LEU A 42 19.39 -7.68 10.63
CA LEU A 42 20.46 -6.69 10.53
C LEU A 42 20.86 -6.34 9.09
N GLY A 43 20.44 -7.14 8.11
CA GLY A 43 20.72 -6.90 6.70
C GLY A 43 19.86 -5.81 6.03
N ALA A 44 18.91 -5.21 6.77
CA ALA A 44 17.98 -4.21 6.23
C ALA A 44 18.37 -2.75 6.54
N PHE A 45 19.54 -2.51 7.13
CA PHE A 45 20.10 -1.16 7.26
C PHE A 45 21.56 -1.19 6.84
N LEU A 46 21.82 -0.84 5.58
CA LEU A 46 23.15 -0.43 5.12
C LEU A 46 23.47 0.93 5.76
N GLU A 47 23.67 0.96 7.07
CA GLU A 47 24.30 2.09 7.72
C GLU A 47 25.74 2.14 7.23
N LYS A 48 26.03 3.13 6.39
CA LYS A 48 27.40 3.36 5.95
C LYS A 48 28.10 4.17 7.02
N ILE A 49 29.25 3.68 7.45
CA ILE A 49 30.17 4.44 8.31
C ILE A 49 30.63 5.67 7.53
N VAL A 50 30.46 6.85 8.13
CA VAL A 50 31.09 8.09 7.67
C VAL A 50 32.42 8.21 8.41
N GLY A 51 33.51 7.84 7.73
CA GLY A 51 34.84 7.68 8.34
C GLY A 51 35.40 6.30 8.04
N ASN A 52 36.32 5.82 8.87
CA ASN A 52 36.88 4.47 8.78
C ASN A 52 36.92 3.82 10.17
N GLU A 53 37.19 2.51 10.21
CA GLU A 53 37.17 1.71 11.45
C GLU A 53 38.18 2.17 12.51
N SER A 54 39.24 2.89 12.12
CA SER A 54 40.20 3.47 13.08
C SER A 54 39.67 4.73 13.78
N LEU A 55 38.63 5.37 13.23
CA LEU A 55 38.04 6.61 13.75
C LEU A 55 36.69 6.38 14.43
N ILE A 56 35.95 5.34 14.04
CA ILE A 56 34.61 5.06 14.51
C ILE A 56 34.29 3.57 14.41
N SER A 57 33.60 3.04 15.41
CA SER A 57 32.98 1.71 15.37
C SER A 57 31.48 1.80 15.64
N VAL A 58 30.71 0.94 14.96
CA VAL A 58 29.25 0.87 15.07
C VAL A 58 28.85 -0.55 15.42
N SER A 59 27.96 -0.70 16.39
CA SER A 59 27.46 -1.99 16.86
C SER A 59 26.03 -1.88 17.37
N ILE A 60 25.43 -3.00 17.80
CA ILE A 60 24.11 -2.99 18.44
C ILE A 60 24.26 -3.13 19.95
N ASN A 61 23.57 -2.26 20.68
CA ASN A 61 23.40 -2.37 22.12
C ASN A 61 21.95 -2.75 22.46
N ARG A 62 21.72 -3.56 23.50
CA ARG A 62 20.37 -4.00 23.91
C ARG A 62 19.72 -3.14 25.00
N SER A 63 20.07 -1.84 25.05
CA SER A 63 19.64 -0.91 26.10
C SER A 63 18.77 0.24 25.60
N SER A 64 18.06 0.07 24.47
CA SER A 64 17.14 1.10 23.94
C SER A 64 16.10 1.56 24.97
N CYS A 65 15.73 2.85 24.88
CA CYS A 65 14.61 3.44 25.63
C CYS A 65 13.29 2.77 25.35
N PHE A 66 13.12 2.14 24.19
CA PHE A 66 11.86 1.50 23.86
C PHE A 66 11.77 0.14 24.57
N GLU A 67 10.68 -0.09 25.30
CA GLU A 67 10.48 -1.35 26.02
C GLU A 67 10.36 -2.55 25.08
N ARG A 68 9.84 -2.33 23.87
CA ARG A 68 9.51 -3.38 22.90
C ARG A 68 10.57 -3.63 21.85
N ASN A 69 11.40 -2.63 21.58
CA ASN A 69 12.60 -2.77 20.76
C ASN A 69 13.79 -2.38 21.61
N LYS A 70 14.51 -3.38 22.15
CA LYS A 70 15.67 -3.13 22.99
C LYS A 70 16.95 -2.86 22.18
N ALA A 71 16.94 -3.04 20.87
CA ALA A 71 18.10 -2.76 20.02
C ALA A 71 18.25 -1.25 19.81
N ALA A 72 19.40 -0.72 20.18
CA ALA A 72 19.88 0.62 19.88
C ALA A 72 21.18 0.53 19.08
N LEU A 73 21.40 1.51 18.21
CA LEU A 73 22.67 1.66 17.52
C LEU A 73 23.69 2.25 18.48
N GLN A 74 24.82 1.57 18.70
CA GLN A 74 25.95 2.08 19.46
C GLN A 74 27.03 2.58 18.53
N MET A 75 27.27 3.87 18.56
CA MET A 75 28.33 4.57 17.85
C MET A 75 29.45 4.91 18.83
N VAL A 76 30.66 4.40 18.62
CA VAL A 76 31.85 4.73 19.41
C VAL A 76 32.83 5.48 18.52
N VAL A 77 33.09 6.73 18.87
CA VAL A 77 34.02 7.61 18.14
C VAL A 77 35.38 7.54 18.83
N HIS A 78 36.40 7.12 18.08
CA HIS A 78 37.77 6.93 18.55
C HIS A 78 38.64 8.17 18.33
N CYS A 79 38.34 8.98 17.31
CA CYS A 79 39.04 10.24 17.07
C CYS A 79 38.69 11.29 18.13
N GLY A 80 39.65 12.15 18.48
CA GLY A 80 39.59 13.06 19.62
C GLY A 80 40.90 13.82 19.80
N ALA A 81 41.34 14.02 21.05
CA ALA A 81 42.51 14.84 21.35
C ALA A 81 43.84 14.29 20.78
N LEU A 82 44.03 12.97 20.81
CA LEU A 82 45.27 12.32 20.35
C LEU A 82 45.29 12.10 18.83
N THR A 83 44.12 11.83 18.24
CA THR A 83 43.93 11.63 16.79
C THR A 83 42.76 12.51 16.37
N PRO A 84 42.98 13.74 15.88
CA PRO A 84 41.91 14.67 15.57
C PRO A 84 40.86 14.07 14.63
N CYS A 85 39.58 14.33 14.93
CA CYS A 85 38.51 13.98 13.99
C CYS A 85 38.61 14.84 12.71
N PRO A 86 38.25 14.30 11.54
CA PRO A 86 38.05 15.09 10.33
C PRO A 86 37.10 16.28 10.59
N SER A 87 37.30 17.39 9.88
CA SER A 87 36.49 18.61 10.05
C SER A 87 35.01 18.42 9.68
N CYS A 88 34.70 17.45 8.81
CA CYS A 88 33.34 17.02 8.49
C CYS A 88 32.72 16.05 9.51
N GLY A 89 33.49 15.65 10.53
CA GLY A 89 33.11 14.66 11.54
C GLY A 89 33.16 13.23 11.04
N VAL A 90 32.92 12.30 11.98
CA VAL A 90 32.67 10.89 11.70
C VAL A 90 31.29 10.50 12.23
N GLY A 91 30.70 9.45 11.70
CA GLY A 91 29.37 9.05 12.12
C GLY A 91 28.73 7.97 11.27
N ILE A 92 27.41 8.08 11.14
CA ILE A 92 26.57 7.11 10.42
C ILE A 92 25.80 7.79 9.30
N SER A 93 25.52 7.02 8.25
CA SER A 93 24.73 7.44 7.10
C SER A 93 23.63 6.40 6.85
N ASN A 94 22.37 6.82 6.97
CA ASN A 94 21.21 6.02 6.63
C ASN A 94 20.73 6.37 5.21
N PRO A 95 20.86 5.46 4.23
CA PRO A 95 20.43 5.70 2.85
C PRO A 95 18.91 5.65 2.65
N GLY A 96 18.14 5.30 3.70
CA GLY A 96 16.73 4.96 3.53
C GLY A 96 16.57 3.70 2.68
N TYR A 97 15.43 3.55 2.01
CA TYR A 97 15.17 2.41 1.13
C TYR A 97 15.51 2.82 -0.30
N TRP A 98 16.78 2.56 -0.67
CA TRP A 98 17.36 2.94 -1.96
C TRP A 98 17.34 4.45 -2.25
N GLY A 99 17.35 5.27 -1.20
CA GLY A 99 17.41 6.73 -1.28
C GLY A 99 16.35 7.42 -0.41
N MET A 100 16.61 8.68 -0.08
CA MET A 100 15.64 9.59 0.52
C MET A 100 15.33 10.72 -0.45
N ASN A 101 14.03 10.94 -0.70
CA ASN A 101 13.55 12.04 -1.52
C ASN A 101 13.66 13.39 -0.79
N ILE A 102 14.74 14.12 -1.05
CA ILE A 102 14.97 15.46 -0.52
C ILE A 102 14.73 16.48 -1.64
N GLU A 103 13.88 17.47 -1.38
CA GLU A 103 13.42 18.45 -2.36
C GLU A 103 13.71 19.86 -1.85
N GLN A 104 14.28 20.70 -2.71
CA GLN A 104 14.62 22.08 -2.41
C GLN A 104 13.43 22.85 -1.83
N GLY A 105 13.68 23.60 -0.76
CA GLY A 105 12.69 24.42 -0.06
C GLY A 105 11.75 23.63 0.86
N LYS A 106 11.74 22.29 0.82
CA LYS A 106 10.97 21.49 1.78
C LYS A 106 11.68 21.42 3.13
N ARG A 107 10.86 21.28 4.17
CA ARG A 107 11.29 21.15 5.56
C ARG A 107 11.06 19.72 6.04
N TYR A 108 12.12 19.12 6.57
CA TYR A 108 12.18 17.74 7.03
C TYR A 108 12.31 17.72 8.54
N ARG A 109 11.40 17.03 9.21
CA ARG A 109 11.47 16.83 10.66
C ARG A 109 12.28 15.57 10.94
N VAL A 110 13.45 15.74 11.55
CA VAL A 110 14.31 14.63 11.97
C VAL A 110 14.09 14.39 13.45
N VAL A 111 13.72 13.16 13.81
CA VAL A 111 13.47 12.74 15.19
C VAL A 111 14.29 11.50 15.50
N TYR A 112 15.12 11.59 16.53
CA TYR A 112 15.89 10.46 17.05
C TYR A 112 15.99 10.56 18.57
N HIS A 113 16.29 9.45 19.23
CA HIS A 113 16.59 9.38 20.65
C HIS A 113 18.07 9.11 20.82
N VAL A 114 18.70 9.78 21.78
CA VAL A 114 20.12 9.60 22.08
C VAL A 114 20.37 9.47 23.59
N THR A 115 21.30 8.60 23.96
CA THR A 115 21.97 8.64 25.28
C THR A 115 23.49 8.49 25.08
N SER A 116 24.30 9.21 25.88
CA SER A 116 25.76 9.20 25.80
C SER A 116 26.40 9.64 27.11
N GLU A 117 27.66 9.27 27.30
CA GLU A 117 28.50 9.82 28.37
C GLU A 117 29.28 11.04 27.83
N GLY A 118 28.97 12.24 28.32
CA GLY A 118 29.65 13.48 27.92
C GLY A 118 29.05 14.17 26.68
N LYS A 119 29.52 15.40 26.44
CA LYS A 119 28.98 16.34 25.43
C LYS A 119 29.03 15.77 24.01
N THR A 120 28.10 16.22 23.17
CA THR A 120 28.01 15.89 21.74
C THR A 120 27.83 17.16 20.90
N ASP A 121 28.35 17.14 19.68
CA ASP A 121 28.22 18.19 18.66
C ASP A 121 27.53 17.69 17.39
N PHE A 122 26.52 16.81 17.52
CA PHE A 122 25.89 16.17 16.37
C PHE A 122 25.49 17.15 15.26
N GLN A 123 25.96 16.82 14.06
CA GLN A 123 25.69 17.51 12.82
C GLN A 123 24.79 16.60 11.97
N LEU A 124 23.68 17.16 11.53
CA LEU A 124 22.72 16.47 10.67
C LEU A 124 22.84 17.01 9.25
N SER A 125 22.95 16.10 8.29
CA SER A 125 23.00 16.45 6.87
C SER A 125 22.31 15.42 5.99
N PHE A 126 22.02 15.82 4.75
CA PHE A 126 21.54 14.96 3.68
C PHE A 126 22.63 14.88 2.61
N THR A 127 23.08 13.68 2.23
CA THR A 127 24.16 13.55 1.24
C THR A 127 23.77 14.14 -0.11
N GLY A 128 24.70 14.85 -0.75
CA GLY A 128 24.47 15.47 -2.06
C GLY A 128 23.36 16.53 -2.04
N VAL A 129 23.03 17.07 -0.87
CA VAL A 129 22.12 18.19 -0.68
C VAL A 129 22.78 19.17 0.27
N ASP A 130 23.00 20.39 -0.19
CA ASP A 130 23.30 21.47 0.73
C ASP A 130 22.06 21.67 1.61
N VAL A 131 22.24 21.50 2.90
CA VAL A 131 21.23 21.83 3.91
C VAL A 131 21.70 23.06 4.66
N LEU A 132 20.78 23.82 5.24
CA LEU A 132 21.18 24.63 6.40
C LEU A 132 21.74 23.65 7.42
N LYS A 133 23.06 23.64 7.61
CA LYS A 133 23.73 22.77 8.57
C LYS A 133 23.09 23.01 9.92
N VAL A 134 22.22 22.10 10.34
CA VAL A 134 21.65 22.18 11.68
C VAL A 134 22.68 21.52 12.59
N SER A 135 23.66 22.30 13.04
CA SER A 135 24.40 21.97 14.24
C SER A 135 23.42 22.11 15.39
N SER A 136 22.86 21.00 15.84
CA SER A 136 22.22 21.01 17.13
C SER A 136 23.38 21.00 18.14
N ASN A 137 23.83 22.18 18.57
CA ASN A 137 24.67 22.31 19.76
C ASN A 137 23.81 21.96 20.97
N ILE A 138 23.42 20.69 21.10
CA ILE A 138 22.55 20.29 22.17
C ILE A 138 23.41 20.11 23.41
N THR A 139 23.43 21.17 24.21
CA THR A 139 24.04 21.15 25.52
C THR A 139 23.08 20.43 26.45
N TYR A 140 23.06 19.10 26.44
CA TYR A 140 22.32 18.34 27.43
C TYR A 140 23.03 18.43 28.79
N GLY A 141 22.28 18.74 29.84
CA GLY A 141 22.73 18.56 31.22
C GLY A 141 22.69 17.09 31.57
N PHE A 142 23.87 16.48 31.69
CA PHE A 142 24.09 15.06 31.99
C PHE A 142 23.73 14.73 33.44
N ARG A 143 22.88 13.72 33.63
CA ARG A 143 22.91 12.83 34.81
C ARG A 143 22.19 11.51 34.46
N ASP A 144 22.94 10.40 34.56
CA ASP A 144 22.47 9.01 34.76
C ASP A 144 21.91 8.18 33.59
N GLY A 145 22.43 8.29 32.36
CA GLY A 145 22.10 7.35 31.28
C GLY A 145 20.66 7.47 30.73
N LYS A 146 19.97 8.57 31.03
CA LYS A 146 18.62 8.87 30.55
C LYS A 146 18.61 9.18 29.04
N TRP A 147 17.70 8.54 28.32
CA TRP A 147 17.47 8.81 26.90
C TRP A 147 16.78 10.15 26.64
N ASN A 148 17.26 10.88 25.64
CA ASN A 148 16.74 12.19 25.24
C ASN A 148 16.19 12.12 23.83
N LYS A 149 14.96 12.60 23.63
CA LYS A 149 14.38 12.79 22.29
C LYS A 149 14.93 14.08 21.70
N VAL A 150 15.60 13.96 20.56
CA VAL A 150 15.99 15.08 19.70
C VAL A 150 14.97 15.24 18.60
N GLU A 151 14.48 16.46 18.42
CA GLU A 151 13.60 16.83 17.32
C GLU A 151 14.10 18.12 16.69
N THR A 152 14.35 18.08 15.39
CA THR A 152 14.81 19.25 14.64
C THR A 152 14.17 19.34 13.26
N ILE A 153 14.21 20.52 12.67
CA ILE A 153 13.70 20.79 11.33
C ILE A 153 14.88 21.20 10.45
N VAL A 154 15.08 20.46 9.36
CA VAL A 154 16.12 20.73 8.35
C VAL A 154 15.43 21.23 7.09
N GLU A 155 15.86 22.38 6.57
CA GLU A 155 15.39 22.90 5.28
C GLU A 155 16.41 22.58 4.19
N ALA A 156 15.96 21.89 3.14
CA ALA A 156 16.81 21.51 2.02
C ALA A 156 17.06 22.70 1.07
N LYS A 157 18.32 22.94 0.67
CA LYS A 157 18.69 23.99 -0.30
C LYS A 157 18.88 23.48 -1.72
N ALA A 158 18.89 22.16 -1.90
CA ALA A 158 18.90 21.50 -3.20
C ALA A 158 17.95 20.30 -3.20
N THR A 159 17.64 19.79 -4.39
CA THR A 159 16.89 18.55 -4.59
C THR A 159 17.86 17.40 -4.86
N ASN A 160 17.68 16.28 -4.16
CA ASN A 160 18.34 15.02 -4.43
C ASN A 160 17.42 13.86 -4.03
N HIS A 161 17.07 13.01 -4.99
CA HIS A 161 16.14 11.90 -4.80
C HIS A 161 16.78 10.63 -4.22
N PHE A 162 18.12 10.61 -4.16
CA PHE A 162 18.94 9.47 -3.71
C PHE A 162 19.77 9.83 -2.47
N SER A 163 19.29 10.79 -1.67
CA SER A 163 20.02 11.27 -0.51
C SER A 163 20.05 10.24 0.62
N SER A 164 20.98 10.42 1.56
CA SER A 164 21.11 9.66 2.81
C SER A 164 21.13 10.63 3.98
N LEU A 165 20.42 10.32 5.06
CA LEU A 165 20.52 11.07 6.32
C LEU A 165 21.83 10.71 7.02
N GLN A 166 22.68 11.71 7.28
CA GLN A 166 23.90 11.55 8.07
C GLN A 166 23.77 12.18 9.44
N ILE A 167 24.31 11.49 10.44
CA ILE A 167 24.53 12.01 11.79
C ILE A 167 26.03 11.88 12.06
N THR A 168 26.75 13.00 12.13
CA THR A 168 28.21 13.02 12.39
C THR A 168 28.56 13.85 13.62
N THR A 169 29.72 13.61 14.20
CA THR A 169 30.29 14.32 15.36
C THR A 169 31.79 14.49 15.18
N THR A 170 32.36 15.54 15.78
CA THR A 170 33.82 15.70 15.91
C THR A 170 34.32 15.35 17.31
N MET A 171 33.44 14.89 18.20
CA MET A 171 33.73 14.60 19.60
C MET A 171 33.87 13.10 19.85
N GLN A 172 34.99 12.74 20.48
CA GLN A 172 35.23 11.41 21.01
C GLN A 172 34.14 11.05 22.04
N GLY A 173 33.59 9.84 21.96
CA GLY A 173 32.54 9.41 22.88
C GLY A 173 31.81 8.15 22.44
N SER A 174 30.93 7.65 23.31
CA SER A 174 29.99 6.57 22.99
C SER A 174 28.56 7.07 23.05
N TYR A 175 27.82 6.81 21.97
CA TYR A 175 26.46 7.30 21.76
C TYR A 175 25.55 6.12 21.40
N LEU A 176 24.40 6.01 22.08
CA LEU A 176 23.32 5.12 21.70
C LEU A 176 22.22 5.90 20.99
N LEU A 177 21.77 5.43 19.82
CA LEU A 177 20.81 6.09 18.95
C LEU A 177 19.60 5.17 18.64
N ASP A 178 18.41 5.77 18.52
CA ASP A 178 17.16 5.10 18.11
C ASP A 178 16.21 6.10 17.39
N GLN A 179 15.21 5.66 16.59
CA GLN A 179 14.33 6.58 15.82
C GLN A 179 12.81 6.29 15.96
N GLY A 180 11.97 7.24 15.56
CA GLY A 180 10.49 7.19 15.66
C GLY A 180 9.75 6.58 14.45
N HIS A 181 8.39 6.62 14.47
CA HIS A 181 7.45 5.90 13.56
C HIS A 181 6.54 6.82 12.70
N GLY A 182 6.11 6.36 11.50
CA GLY A 182 5.22 7.12 10.58
C GLY A 182 5.12 6.56 9.14
N PHE A 183 4.35 7.23 8.27
CA PHE A 183 3.99 6.74 6.92
C PHE A 183 4.44 7.67 5.78
N ARG A 184 4.78 7.11 4.60
CA ARG A 184 5.02 7.89 3.36
C ARG A 184 3.70 8.46 2.83
N LYS A 185 3.53 9.77 2.92
CA LYS A 185 2.30 10.48 2.54
C LYS A 185 1.85 10.21 1.11
N GLY A 186 2.75 10.26 0.12
CA GLY A 186 2.39 10.02 -1.29
C GLY A 186 1.87 8.60 -1.55
N LEU A 187 2.51 7.60 -0.95
CA LEU A 187 2.10 6.19 -1.08
C LEU A 187 0.72 5.94 -0.43
N PHE A 188 0.54 6.43 0.79
CA PHE A 188 -0.75 6.30 1.47
C PHE A 188 -1.84 7.19 0.87
N GLN A 189 -1.48 8.26 0.17
CA GLN A 189 -2.45 9.04 -0.59
C GLN A 189 -3.02 8.22 -1.74
N MET A 190 -2.21 7.44 -2.48
CA MET A 190 -2.75 6.51 -3.49
C MET A 190 -3.69 5.47 -2.87
N VAL A 191 -3.40 4.97 -1.67
CA VAL A 191 -4.34 4.07 -0.97
C VAL A 191 -5.61 4.81 -0.55
N ALA A 192 -5.49 6.03 0.01
CA ALA A 192 -6.65 6.84 0.39
C ALA A 192 -7.55 7.16 -0.82
N ASP A 193 -6.93 7.37 -1.97
CA ASP A 193 -7.55 7.59 -3.27
C ASP A 193 -8.37 6.39 -3.78
N LEU A 194 -8.02 5.17 -3.36
CA LEU A 194 -8.85 3.97 -3.58
C LEU A 194 -10.09 3.93 -2.67
N LYS A 195 -10.19 4.83 -1.69
CA LYS A 195 -11.24 4.88 -0.65
C LYS A 195 -11.60 3.48 -0.08
N PRO A 196 -10.61 2.65 0.31
CA PRO A 196 -10.86 1.27 0.68
C PRO A 196 -11.80 1.20 1.90
N LYS A 197 -12.82 0.34 1.83
CA LYS A 197 -13.70 0.10 2.99
C LYS A 197 -13.02 -0.74 4.06
N PHE A 198 -12.10 -1.61 3.64
CA PHE A 198 -11.34 -2.46 4.53
C PHE A 198 -9.88 -2.60 4.11
N LEU A 199 -9.04 -2.97 5.07
CA LEU A 199 -7.66 -3.42 4.84
C LEU A 199 -7.52 -4.81 5.44
N ARG A 200 -7.10 -5.78 4.62
CA ARG A 200 -6.70 -7.12 5.06
C ARG A 200 -5.23 -7.10 5.43
N PHE A 201 -4.90 -7.50 6.66
CA PHE A 201 -3.54 -7.45 7.20
C PHE A 201 -3.38 -8.50 8.31
N PRO A 202 -2.19 -9.12 8.51
CA PRO A 202 -0.92 -8.90 7.81
C PRO A 202 -0.74 -9.62 6.48
N GLY A 203 -1.49 -10.70 6.18
CA GLY A 203 -1.29 -11.53 4.98
C GLY A 203 0.09 -12.24 4.98
N ILE A 204 0.12 -13.58 5.05
CA ILE A 204 1.39 -14.33 5.06
C ILE A 204 1.19 -15.63 4.25
N SER A 205 2.15 -15.98 3.39
CA SER A 205 2.11 -17.22 2.59
C SER A 205 2.23 -18.49 3.45
N ARG A 206 1.77 -19.63 2.91
CA ARG A 206 1.46 -20.96 3.51
C ARG A 206 2.54 -21.67 4.36
N HIS A 207 3.66 -21.05 4.75
CA HIS A 207 4.80 -21.75 5.33
C HIS A 207 4.87 -21.70 6.87
N ALA A 208 4.14 -22.58 7.57
CA ALA A 208 4.37 -22.84 9.00
C ALA A 208 4.12 -24.29 9.43
N ALA A 209 5.18 -24.97 9.87
CA ALA A 209 5.10 -26.25 10.58
C ALA A 209 4.62 -26.04 12.02
N ALA A 210 3.63 -26.81 12.46
CA ALA A 210 3.06 -26.71 13.80
C ALA A 210 3.45 -27.91 14.67
N SER A 211 4.07 -27.66 15.82
CA SER A 211 4.18 -28.62 16.92
C SER A 211 3.40 -28.21 18.17
N ASN A 212 2.90 -26.97 18.27
CA ASN A 212 2.03 -26.53 19.37
C ASN A 212 0.98 -25.50 18.91
N ILE A 213 -0.28 -25.92 18.76
CA ILE A 213 -1.38 -25.07 18.27
C ILE A 213 -1.88 -24.07 19.33
N ALA A 214 -1.79 -24.44 20.61
CA ALA A 214 -2.41 -23.68 21.70
C ALA A 214 -1.79 -22.29 21.88
N SER A 215 -0.47 -22.17 21.76
CA SER A 215 0.21 -20.86 21.81
C SER A 215 -0.22 -19.93 20.68
N TYR A 216 -0.53 -20.47 19.49
CA TYR A 216 -0.97 -19.64 18.36
C TYR A 216 -2.40 -19.15 18.51
N VAL A 217 -3.28 -19.98 19.09
CA VAL A 217 -4.64 -19.56 19.44
C VAL A 217 -4.58 -18.42 20.45
N GLN A 218 -3.70 -18.53 21.46
CA GLN A 218 -3.56 -17.47 22.46
C GLN A 218 -3.02 -16.16 21.86
N ASP A 219 -1.99 -16.20 21.02
CA ASP A 219 -1.48 -15.01 20.31
C ASP A 219 -2.58 -14.31 19.50
N ALA A 220 -3.48 -15.09 18.90
CA ALA A 220 -4.59 -14.58 18.11
C ALA A 220 -5.68 -13.92 18.99
N LEU A 221 -6.04 -14.56 20.10
CA LEU A 221 -6.96 -14.01 21.11
C LEU A 221 -6.39 -12.72 21.72
N ASP A 222 -5.10 -12.70 22.03
CA ASP A 222 -4.38 -11.52 22.54
C ASP A 222 -4.44 -10.35 21.54
N GLY A 223 -4.31 -10.63 20.24
CA GLY A 223 -4.48 -9.64 19.18
C GLY A 223 -5.90 -9.07 19.08
N ILE A 224 -6.93 -9.93 19.21
CA ILE A 224 -8.33 -9.47 19.28
C ILE A 224 -8.55 -8.62 20.53
N GLU A 225 -8.06 -9.05 21.69
CA GLU A 225 -8.22 -8.32 22.95
C GLU A 225 -7.49 -6.97 22.89
N PHE A 226 -6.29 -6.92 22.31
CA PHE A 226 -5.60 -5.66 22.04
C PHE A 226 -6.48 -4.73 21.20
N ALA A 227 -7.10 -5.24 20.13
CA ALA A 227 -7.89 -4.43 19.21
C ALA A 227 -9.24 -3.97 19.80
N ARG A 228 -9.96 -4.87 20.49
CA ARG A 228 -11.36 -4.66 20.90
C ARG A 228 -11.58 -4.57 22.41
N GLY A 229 -10.67 -5.09 23.22
CA GLY A 229 -10.79 -5.19 24.66
C GLY A 229 -10.89 -3.84 25.37
N SER A 230 -11.46 -3.87 26.57
CA SER A 230 -11.56 -2.68 27.44
C SER A 230 -10.17 -2.11 27.76
N PRO A 231 -10.01 -0.78 27.93
CA PRO A 231 -8.79 -0.19 28.47
C PRO A 231 -8.33 -0.75 29.83
N ARG A 232 -9.19 -1.51 30.52
CA ARG A 232 -8.87 -2.18 31.80
C ARG A 232 -8.43 -3.64 31.61
N SER A 233 -8.56 -4.20 30.41
CA SER A 233 -8.13 -5.55 30.11
C SER A 233 -6.62 -5.61 29.88
N ARG A 234 -6.03 -6.80 29.88
CA ARG A 234 -4.57 -6.97 29.77
C ARG A 234 -4.05 -6.30 28.50
N TRP A 235 -4.62 -6.63 27.35
CA TRP A 235 -4.14 -6.10 26.07
C TRP A 235 -4.83 -4.81 25.65
N GLY A 236 -6.06 -4.56 26.10
CA GLY A 236 -6.73 -3.28 25.87
C GLY A 236 -6.07 -2.11 26.64
N SER A 237 -5.51 -2.36 27.82
CA SER A 237 -4.73 -1.36 28.57
C SER A 237 -3.44 -0.97 27.85
N VAL A 238 -2.79 -1.92 27.18
CA VAL A 238 -1.64 -1.65 26.31
C VAL A 238 -2.04 -0.74 25.15
N ARG A 239 -3.13 -1.05 24.44
CA ARG A 239 -3.64 -0.18 23.35
C ARG A 239 -3.93 1.23 23.86
N ALA A 240 -4.55 1.35 25.03
CA ALA A 240 -4.85 2.63 25.66
C ALA A 240 -3.58 3.43 26.00
N ALA A 241 -2.57 2.78 26.58
CA ALA A 241 -1.28 3.37 26.89
C ALA A 241 -0.52 3.83 25.64
N MET A 242 -0.76 3.19 24.50
CA MET A 242 -0.24 3.59 23.18
C MET A 242 -1.01 4.78 22.54
N GLY A 243 -1.88 5.45 23.29
CA GLY A 243 -2.64 6.62 22.81
C GLY A 243 -3.97 6.28 22.15
N HIS A 244 -4.39 5.01 22.17
CA HIS A 244 -5.66 4.56 21.59
C HIS A 244 -6.59 3.94 22.66
N PRO A 245 -7.18 4.76 23.56
CA PRO A 245 -8.10 4.25 24.58
C PRO A 245 -9.36 3.63 23.97
N LYS A 246 -9.88 4.19 22.87
CA LYS A 246 -11.02 3.61 22.15
C LYS A 246 -10.60 2.35 21.38
N SER A 247 -11.45 1.33 21.40
CA SER A 247 -11.30 0.11 20.60
C SER A 247 -11.33 0.40 19.09
N PHE A 248 -10.64 -0.43 18.30
CA PHE A 248 -10.74 -0.37 16.84
C PHE A 248 -12.01 -1.06 16.33
N ASP A 249 -12.52 -0.62 15.18
CA ASP A 249 -13.64 -1.26 14.47
C ASP A 249 -13.18 -2.53 13.73
N LEU A 250 -12.84 -3.56 14.50
CA LEU A 250 -12.48 -4.90 14.02
C LEU A 250 -13.74 -5.77 13.93
N ARG A 251 -14.23 -5.98 12.71
CA ARG A 251 -15.44 -6.77 12.42
C ARG A 251 -15.15 -8.16 11.89
N TYR A 252 -14.04 -8.33 11.19
CA TYR A 252 -13.69 -9.58 10.51
C TYR A 252 -12.34 -10.10 10.99
N VAL A 253 -12.30 -11.41 11.19
CA VAL A 253 -11.10 -12.16 11.54
C VAL A 253 -11.02 -13.32 10.57
N ALA A 254 -9.95 -13.38 9.77
CA ALA A 254 -9.69 -14.50 8.88
C ALA A 254 -8.86 -15.55 9.63
N VAL A 255 -9.25 -16.82 9.57
CA VAL A 255 -8.54 -17.93 10.21
C VAL A 255 -7.81 -18.72 9.14
N GLY A 256 -6.48 -18.68 9.15
CA GLY A 256 -5.65 -19.30 8.12
C GLY A 256 -5.40 -18.40 6.90
N ASN A 257 -4.63 -18.94 5.94
CA ASN A 257 -4.39 -18.34 4.63
C ASN A 257 -3.91 -19.42 3.66
N GLU A 258 -4.48 -19.45 2.46
CA GLU A 258 -4.08 -20.37 1.37
C GLU A 258 -4.02 -21.86 1.78
N ASP A 259 -4.88 -22.27 2.71
CA ASP A 259 -4.93 -23.67 3.16
C ASP A 259 -5.40 -24.61 2.03
N CYS A 260 -6.16 -24.08 1.08
CA CYS A 260 -6.53 -24.69 -0.20
C CYS A 260 -5.76 -24.05 -1.36
N GLY A 261 -5.12 -24.86 -2.20
CA GLY A 261 -4.40 -24.36 -3.38
C GLY A 261 -5.37 -23.96 -4.49
N LEU A 262 -5.28 -22.72 -4.94
CA LEU A 262 -5.85 -22.28 -6.22
C LEU A 262 -4.70 -22.10 -7.21
N PHE A 263 -4.77 -22.82 -8.33
CA PHE A 263 -3.80 -22.72 -9.41
C PHE A 263 -4.50 -22.10 -10.62
N ASN A 264 -3.77 -21.25 -11.35
CA ASN A 264 -4.16 -20.53 -12.57
C ASN A 264 -4.72 -19.11 -12.37
N TYR A 265 -3.87 -18.14 -12.69
CA TYR A 265 -4.10 -16.70 -12.63
C TYR A 265 -3.63 -16.03 -13.94
N GLU A 266 -4.00 -16.64 -15.06
CA GLU A 266 -3.84 -16.11 -16.43
C GLU A 266 -5.08 -15.27 -16.79
N GLU A 267 -4.97 -14.33 -17.72
CA GLU A 267 -6.00 -13.41 -18.20
C GLU A 267 -7.26 -14.13 -18.68
N SER A 268 -7.10 -15.16 -19.52
CA SER A 268 -8.21 -15.92 -20.07
C SER A 268 -8.95 -16.68 -18.96
N ASN A 269 -8.20 -17.19 -17.98
CA ASN A 269 -8.75 -17.82 -16.79
C ASN A 269 -9.49 -16.79 -15.92
N MET A 270 -8.90 -15.63 -15.66
CA MET A 270 -9.51 -14.56 -14.87
C MET A 270 -10.81 -14.05 -15.50
N PHE A 271 -10.82 -13.83 -16.82
CA PHE A 271 -12.03 -13.46 -17.54
C PHE A 271 -13.11 -14.53 -17.42
N SER A 272 -12.76 -15.81 -17.61
CA SER A 272 -13.72 -16.92 -17.48
C SER A 272 -14.28 -17.08 -16.06
N LYS A 273 -13.57 -16.60 -15.02
CA LYS A 273 -14.05 -16.56 -13.64
C LYS A 273 -15.10 -15.47 -13.37
N SER A 274 -15.41 -14.62 -14.34
CA SER A 274 -16.46 -13.60 -14.20
C SER A 274 -17.86 -14.17 -13.93
N THR A 275 -18.10 -15.45 -14.23
CA THR A 275 -19.35 -16.16 -13.90
C THR A 275 -19.20 -17.13 -12.73
N GLN A 276 -18.05 -17.14 -12.05
CA GLN A 276 -17.72 -18.13 -11.00
C GLN A 276 -18.78 -18.18 -9.88
N PHE A 277 -19.41 -17.05 -9.57
CA PHE A 277 -20.37 -16.96 -8.48
C PHE A 277 -21.84 -17.06 -8.91
N ASP A 278 -22.13 -17.10 -10.22
CA ASP A 278 -23.50 -17.05 -10.76
C ASP A 278 -24.41 -18.16 -10.20
N HIS A 279 -23.85 -19.34 -9.93
CA HIS A 279 -24.56 -20.50 -9.39
C HIS A 279 -24.32 -20.75 -7.89
N THR A 280 -23.69 -19.82 -7.18
CA THR A 280 -23.46 -19.95 -5.73
C THR A 280 -24.80 -19.92 -4.99
N SER A 281 -24.92 -20.70 -3.90
CA SER A 281 -26.12 -20.69 -3.08
C SER A 281 -26.33 -19.34 -2.40
N ARG A 282 -27.54 -18.77 -2.52
CA ARG A 282 -27.92 -17.49 -1.91
C ARG A 282 -28.29 -17.61 -0.42
N SER A 283 -28.47 -18.84 0.07
CA SER A 283 -28.69 -19.14 1.50
C SER A 283 -27.41 -19.55 2.24
N GLY A 284 -26.29 -19.69 1.51
CA GLY A 284 -24.99 -20.07 2.08
C GLY A 284 -24.25 -18.90 2.74
N PRO A 285 -23.05 -19.18 3.31
CA PRO A 285 -22.16 -18.13 3.79
C PRO A 285 -21.75 -17.19 2.65
N LYS A 286 -21.52 -15.91 2.98
CA LYS A 286 -21.00 -14.94 2.01
C LYS A 286 -19.54 -15.26 1.66
N ALA A 287 -19.18 -15.00 0.41
CA ALA A 287 -17.83 -15.16 -0.10
C ALA A 287 -16.98 -13.91 0.15
N PHE A 288 -15.70 -14.15 0.45
CA PHE A 288 -14.65 -13.13 0.45
C PHE A 288 -13.57 -13.54 -0.54
N VAL A 289 -13.42 -12.78 -1.62
CA VAL A 289 -12.30 -12.94 -2.57
C VAL A 289 -11.07 -12.24 -1.99
N SER A 290 -10.30 -12.98 -1.19
CA SER A 290 -9.27 -12.39 -0.33
C SER A 290 -7.96 -12.01 -1.02
N GLU A 291 -7.71 -12.56 -2.21
CA GLU A 291 -6.57 -12.25 -3.07
C GLU A 291 -6.97 -12.54 -4.51
N TYR A 292 -6.70 -11.62 -5.43
CA TYR A 292 -6.77 -11.86 -6.86
C TYR A 292 -5.84 -10.89 -7.59
N ALA A 293 -5.23 -11.38 -8.67
CA ALA A 293 -4.51 -10.65 -9.70
C ALA A 293 -4.25 -11.61 -10.86
N VAL A 294 -4.12 -11.10 -12.08
CA VAL A 294 -3.46 -11.83 -13.16
C VAL A 294 -1.95 -11.68 -12.92
N TRP A 295 -1.21 -12.78 -12.76
CA TRP A 295 0.22 -12.71 -12.40
C TRP A 295 1.15 -13.58 -13.25
N LYS A 296 0.60 -14.31 -14.24
CA LYS A 296 1.44 -15.10 -15.16
C LYS A 296 2.06 -14.20 -16.25
N GLN A 297 2.61 -14.81 -17.30
CA GLN A 297 3.44 -14.13 -18.31
C GLN A 297 2.75 -12.94 -19.00
N ASP A 298 1.43 -13.01 -19.10
CA ASP A 298 0.51 -12.00 -19.64
C ASP A 298 0.29 -10.79 -18.72
N ALA A 299 0.67 -10.90 -17.44
CA ALA A 299 0.57 -9.81 -16.49
C ALA A 299 1.61 -8.71 -16.72
N GLY A 300 2.80 -9.07 -17.22
CA GLY A 300 3.93 -8.14 -17.29
C GLY A 300 4.21 -7.51 -15.92
N ASN A 301 4.43 -6.19 -15.82
CA ASN A 301 4.43 -5.44 -14.55
C ASN A 301 3.05 -4.88 -14.14
N GLY A 302 1.98 -5.33 -14.81
CA GLY A 302 0.64 -4.77 -14.75
C GLY A 302 0.26 -4.25 -16.13
N SER A 303 -0.15 -5.15 -17.02
CA SER A 303 -0.54 -4.86 -18.40
C SER A 303 -2.00 -4.40 -18.51
N LEU A 304 -2.34 -3.76 -19.63
CA LEU A 304 -3.73 -3.51 -19.99
C LEU A 304 -4.55 -4.82 -20.06
N LEU A 305 -3.99 -5.86 -20.67
CA LEU A 305 -4.65 -7.16 -20.84
C LEU A 305 -5.08 -7.77 -19.50
N ALA A 306 -4.17 -7.77 -18.51
CA ALA A 306 -4.46 -8.20 -17.15
C ALA A 306 -5.58 -7.37 -16.52
N ALA A 307 -5.49 -6.05 -16.60
CA ALA A 307 -6.49 -5.15 -16.01
C ALA A 307 -7.90 -5.32 -16.64
N VAL A 308 -7.99 -5.55 -17.95
CA VAL A 308 -9.28 -5.80 -18.62
C VAL A 308 -9.90 -7.11 -18.14
N ALA A 309 -9.10 -8.17 -18.00
CA ALA A 309 -9.57 -9.45 -17.47
C ALA A 309 -10.03 -9.34 -15.99
N GLU A 310 -9.28 -8.61 -15.18
CA GLU A 310 -9.61 -8.32 -13.78
C GLU A 310 -10.88 -7.47 -13.64
N ALA A 311 -11.09 -6.50 -14.54
CA ALA A 311 -12.32 -5.72 -14.58
C ALA A 311 -13.53 -6.62 -14.90
N ALA A 312 -13.39 -7.57 -15.83
CA ALA A 312 -14.46 -8.53 -16.12
C ALA A 312 -14.78 -9.39 -14.89
N PHE A 313 -13.75 -9.88 -14.20
CA PHE A 313 -13.92 -10.61 -12.95
C PHE A 313 -14.66 -9.79 -11.89
N LEU A 314 -14.26 -8.52 -11.69
CA LEU A 314 -14.93 -7.61 -10.75
C LEU A 314 -16.39 -7.31 -11.14
N ILE A 315 -16.71 -7.19 -12.43
CA ILE A 315 -18.12 -7.09 -12.89
C ILE A 315 -18.89 -8.35 -12.47
N GLY A 316 -18.28 -9.53 -12.62
CA GLY A 316 -18.82 -10.79 -12.13
C GLY A 316 -19.15 -10.78 -10.63
N LEU A 317 -18.22 -10.26 -9.81
CA LEU A 317 -18.44 -10.12 -8.37
C LEU A 317 -19.54 -9.10 -8.06
N GLU A 318 -19.60 -7.98 -8.78
CA GLU A 318 -20.63 -6.94 -8.63
C GLU A 318 -22.04 -7.47 -8.92
N LYS A 319 -22.19 -8.27 -9.99
CA LYS A 319 -23.43 -8.98 -10.34
C LYS A 319 -23.88 -9.97 -9.26
N ASN A 320 -22.92 -10.52 -8.51
CA ASN A 320 -23.14 -11.48 -7.45
C ASN A 320 -22.88 -10.87 -6.06
N SER A 321 -23.06 -9.56 -5.91
CA SER A 321 -22.86 -8.84 -4.64
C SER A 321 -23.86 -9.25 -3.55
N ASP A 322 -24.91 -9.98 -3.92
CA ASP A 322 -25.79 -10.67 -2.99
C ASP A 322 -25.09 -11.83 -2.27
N VAL A 323 -24.07 -12.46 -2.85
CA VAL A 323 -23.31 -13.57 -2.24
C VAL A 323 -21.83 -13.26 -1.99
N VAL A 324 -21.24 -12.33 -2.73
CA VAL A 324 -19.85 -11.87 -2.55
C VAL A 324 -19.85 -10.57 -1.75
N GLU A 325 -19.35 -10.62 -0.51
CA GLU A 325 -19.40 -9.47 0.40
C GLU A 325 -18.14 -8.59 0.33
N MET A 326 -16.98 -9.21 0.03
CA MET A 326 -15.69 -8.52 0.04
C MET A 326 -14.79 -9.05 -1.09
N VAL A 327 -13.94 -8.16 -1.60
CA VAL A 327 -12.87 -8.48 -2.54
C VAL A 327 -11.67 -7.56 -2.31
N CYS A 328 -10.45 -8.07 -2.39
CA CYS A 328 -9.25 -7.24 -2.40
C CYS A 328 -8.18 -7.75 -3.38
N TYR A 329 -7.64 -6.83 -4.16
CA TYR A 329 -6.51 -7.06 -5.06
C TYR A 329 -5.25 -7.36 -4.24
N ALA A 330 -4.41 -8.29 -4.73
CA ALA A 330 -3.13 -8.59 -4.11
C ALA A 330 -2.05 -8.93 -5.14
N PRO A 331 -0.80 -8.44 -4.94
CA PRO A 331 -0.36 -7.58 -3.84
C PRO A 331 -0.55 -6.08 -4.12
N LEU A 332 -0.55 -5.26 -3.05
CA LEU A 332 -0.88 -3.84 -3.13
C LEU A 332 0.33 -2.95 -3.50
N PHE A 333 1.53 -3.31 -3.06
CA PHE A 333 2.70 -2.44 -3.06
C PHE A 333 3.95 -3.16 -3.56
N SER A 334 4.69 -2.49 -4.46
CA SER A 334 5.96 -2.97 -4.99
C SER A 334 7.01 -1.86 -4.94
N ASN A 335 8.11 -2.09 -4.22
CA ASN A 335 9.31 -1.29 -4.42
C ASN A 335 10.08 -1.87 -5.61
N ILE A 336 10.34 -1.07 -6.65
CA ILE A 336 10.99 -1.56 -7.87
C ILE A 336 12.39 -2.15 -7.61
N ASN A 337 13.05 -1.71 -6.55
CA ASN A 337 14.41 -2.13 -6.20
C ASN A 337 14.46 -3.47 -5.46
N ASP A 338 13.31 -4.01 -5.04
CA ASP A 338 13.19 -5.30 -4.33
C ASP A 338 11.85 -5.96 -4.68
N ARG A 339 11.68 -6.26 -5.99
CA ARG A 339 10.50 -6.96 -6.49
C ARG A 339 10.62 -8.46 -6.26
N ILE A 340 9.71 -8.98 -5.44
CA ILE A 340 9.63 -10.42 -5.13
C ILE A 340 8.43 -11.06 -5.84
N TRP A 341 7.37 -10.28 -6.11
CA TRP A 341 6.18 -10.69 -6.83
C TRP A 341 5.83 -9.62 -7.88
N VAL A 342 5.19 -10.04 -8.96
CA VAL A 342 4.70 -9.15 -10.03
C VAL A 342 3.39 -9.74 -10.57
N PRO A 343 2.35 -8.95 -10.87
CA PRO A 343 2.27 -7.48 -10.75
C PRO A 343 1.78 -7.04 -9.36
N ASP A 344 1.78 -5.73 -9.14
CA ASP A 344 1.25 -5.09 -7.94
C ASP A 344 0.38 -3.88 -8.35
N ALA A 345 -0.54 -3.46 -7.48
CA ALA A 345 -1.38 -2.30 -7.79
C ALA A 345 -0.59 -0.97 -7.83
N ILE A 346 0.33 -0.77 -6.87
CA ILE A 346 1.10 0.47 -6.74
C ILE A 346 2.59 0.15 -6.74
N VAL A 347 3.30 0.73 -7.71
CA VAL A 347 4.75 0.62 -7.85
C VAL A 347 5.39 1.91 -7.38
N PHE A 348 6.49 1.82 -6.62
CA PHE A 348 7.24 2.98 -6.15
C PHE A 348 8.75 2.74 -6.08
N ASP A 349 9.51 3.83 -6.09
CA ASP A 349 10.92 3.88 -5.68
C ASP A 349 11.06 4.91 -4.53
N SER A 350 12.27 5.38 -4.21
CA SER A 350 12.50 6.35 -3.12
C SER A 350 11.70 7.66 -3.25
N TYR A 351 11.32 8.09 -4.47
CA TYR A 351 10.69 9.40 -4.72
C TYR A 351 9.48 9.35 -5.65
N GLN A 352 9.46 8.45 -6.61
CA GLN A 352 8.41 8.24 -7.59
C GLN A 352 7.45 7.14 -7.16
N LEU A 353 6.26 7.18 -7.74
CA LEU A 353 5.22 6.18 -7.58
C LEU A 353 4.23 6.27 -8.74
N TYR A 354 3.65 5.14 -9.15
CA TYR A 354 2.58 5.08 -10.13
C TYR A 354 1.62 3.94 -9.80
N GLY A 355 0.39 4.06 -10.31
CA GLY A 355 -0.60 2.99 -10.28
C GLY A 355 -0.55 2.19 -11.56
N THR A 356 -0.57 0.86 -11.47
CA THR A 356 -0.71 -0.01 -12.65
C THR A 356 -2.13 0.14 -13.25
N PRO A 357 -2.36 -0.33 -14.49
CA PRO A 357 -3.70 -0.46 -15.05
C PRO A 357 -4.71 -1.09 -14.07
N SER A 358 -4.30 -2.11 -13.31
CA SER A 358 -5.11 -2.75 -12.28
C SER A 358 -5.51 -1.81 -11.13
N TYR A 359 -4.63 -0.87 -10.73
CA TYR A 359 -4.99 0.19 -9.76
C TYR A 359 -6.08 1.12 -10.30
N TRP A 360 -6.02 1.47 -11.58
CA TRP A 360 -7.06 2.28 -12.22
C TRP A 360 -8.39 1.52 -12.33
N VAL A 361 -8.34 0.22 -12.58
CA VAL A 361 -9.51 -0.67 -12.46
C VAL A 361 -10.07 -0.64 -11.04
N GLN A 362 -9.25 -0.74 -9.99
CA GLN A 362 -9.75 -0.59 -8.61
C GLN A 362 -10.48 0.75 -8.42
N LYS A 363 -9.95 1.85 -8.96
CA LYS A 363 -10.60 3.17 -8.88
C LYS A 363 -11.99 3.19 -9.54
N LEU A 364 -12.21 2.46 -10.63
CA LEU A 364 -13.52 2.38 -11.30
C LEU A 364 -14.60 1.81 -10.37
N PHE A 365 -14.25 0.86 -9.49
CA PHE A 365 -15.18 0.14 -8.63
C PHE A 365 -15.36 0.76 -7.24
N ILE A 366 -14.74 1.90 -6.94
CA ILE A 366 -14.89 2.60 -5.66
C ILE A 366 -16.36 2.79 -5.30
N GLU A 367 -17.14 3.28 -6.26
CA GLU A 367 -18.53 3.67 -6.05
C GLU A 367 -19.50 2.48 -6.11
N SER A 368 -19.01 1.27 -6.45
CA SER A 368 -19.79 0.03 -6.31
C SER A 368 -20.10 -0.29 -4.85
N SER A 369 -19.19 0.07 -3.94
CA SER A 369 -19.37 -0.19 -2.52
C SER A 369 -20.37 0.80 -1.91
N GLY A 370 -21.58 0.31 -1.64
CA GLY A 370 -22.70 1.11 -1.14
C GLY A 370 -23.67 1.56 -2.24
N ALA A 371 -23.45 1.15 -3.49
CA ALA A 371 -24.41 1.34 -4.57
C ALA A 371 -25.55 0.32 -4.51
N THR A 372 -26.64 0.65 -5.21
CA THR A 372 -27.71 -0.30 -5.51
C THR A 372 -27.41 -0.97 -6.85
N PHE A 373 -27.26 -2.30 -6.86
CA PHE A 373 -27.14 -3.06 -8.09
C PHE A 373 -28.46 -3.05 -8.86
N LEU A 374 -28.40 -2.88 -10.18
CA LEU A 374 -29.56 -2.97 -11.06
C LEU A 374 -29.47 -4.23 -11.91
N ASP A 375 -30.55 -5.00 -11.87
CA ASP A 375 -30.70 -6.15 -12.76
C ASP A 375 -30.71 -5.69 -14.22
N SER A 376 -29.94 -6.39 -15.05
CA SER A 376 -29.71 -6.04 -16.44
C SER A 376 -29.48 -7.30 -17.27
N THR A 377 -30.05 -7.31 -18.48
CA THR A 377 -29.88 -8.40 -19.43
C THR A 377 -28.90 -7.99 -20.52
N LEU A 378 -27.82 -8.76 -20.66
CA LEU A 378 -26.86 -8.62 -21.76
C LEU A 378 -27.15 -9.69 -22.81
N ASN A 379 -27.70 -9.29 -23.95
CA ASN A 379 -27.95 -10.17 -25.08
C ASN A 379 -26.75 -10.13 -26.04
N THR A 380 -26.02 -11.24 -26.15
CA THR A 380 -24.85 -11.37 -27.00
C THR A 380 -24.95 -12.61 -27.87
N ASN A 381 -24.31 -12.59 -29.03
CA ASN A 381 -24.11 -13.80 -29.82
C ASN A 381 -23.09 -14.71 -29.11
N SER A 382 -23.18 -16.03 -29.32
CA SER A 382 -22.56 -17.09 -28.50
C SER A 382 -21.03 -17.17 -28.53
N SER A 383 -20.33 -16.20 -29.11
CA SER A 383 -18.87 -16.08 -29.15
C SER A 383 -18.28 -15.05 -28.18
N ASN A 384 -19.12 -14.29 -27.47
CA ASN A 384 -18.72 -12.96 -27.05
C ASN A 384 -17.97 -12.94 -25.70
N LYS A 385 -16.83 -12.26 -25.74
CA LYS A 385 -16.01 -11.93 -24.58
C LYS A 385 -16.47 -10.59 -23.95
N LEU A 386 -17.78 -10.38 -23.90
CA LEU A 386 -18.41 -9.20 -23.31
C LEU A 386 -18.97 -9.51 -21.93
N ILE A 387 -18.81 -8.58 -20.99
CA ILE A 387 -19.55 -8.62 -19.72
C ILE A 387 -19.90 -7.19 -19.28
N ALA A 388 -21.08 -7.02 -18.69
CA ALA A 388 -21.58 -5.72 -18.24
C ALA A 388 -22.25 -5.79 -16.87
N SER A 389 -22.31 -4.65 -16.19
CA SER A 389 -23.08 -4.43 -14.96
C SER A 389 -23.64 -3.01 -14.93
N SER A 390 -24.68 -2.82 -14.13
CA SER A 390 -25.29 -1.51 -13.90
C SER A 390 -25.55 -1.29 -12.41
N ILE A 391 -25.25 -0.08 -11.93
CA ILE A 391 -25.46 0.32 -10.54
C ILE A 391 -26.04 1.73 -10.45
N ILE A 392 -26.79 2.01 -9.39
CA ILE A 392 -27.14 3.37 -8.95
C ILE A 392 -26.26 3.71 -7.76
N TRP A 393 -25.54 4.82 -7.85
CA TRP A 393 -24.70 5.33 -6.77
C TRP A 393 -24.94 6.82 -6.55
N GLN A 394 -24.71 7.29 -5.33
CA GLN A 394 -24.80 8.71 -5.01
C GLN A 394 -23.39 9.32 -4.93
N ASN A 395 -23.16 10.38 -5.69
CA ASN A 395 -21.93 11.13 -5.60
C ASN A 395 -21.82 11.80 -4.22
N SER A 396 -20.79 11.42 -3.46
CA SER A 396 -20.60 11.90 -2.09
C SER A 396 -20.40 13.42 -1.98
N THR A 397 -19.89 14.08 -3.02
CA THR A 397 -19.61 15.52 -3.08
C THR A 397 -20.83 16.29 -3.59
N GLU A 398 -21.39 15.89 -4.73
CA GLU A 398 -22.50 16.59 -5.38
C GLU A 398 -23.88 16.23 -4.78
N LYS A 399 -23.97 15.14 -4.02
CA LYS A 399 -25.23 14.56 -3.52
C LYS A 399 -26.24 14.21 -4.61
N LYS A 400 -25.77 13.99 -5.84
CA LYS A 400 -26.57 13.58 -7.00
C LYS A 400 -26.46 12.08 -7.21
N ASN A 401 -27.52 11.47 -7.74
CA ASN A 401 -27.56 10.05 -8.08
C ASN A 401 -27.13 9.83 -9.52
N TYR A 402 -26.38 8.77 -9.76
CA TYR A 402 -25.93 8.39 -11.08
C TYR A 402 -26.25 6.93 -11.34
N LEU A 403 -26.78 6.64 -12.52
CA LEU A 403 -26.76 5.33 -13.12
C LEU A 403 -25.39 5.14 -13.80
N ARG A 404 -24.62 4.15 -13.35
CA ARG A 404 -23.37 3.75 -14.00
C ARG A 404 -23.56 2.42 -14.72
N VAL A 405 -23.19 2.38 -15.99
CA VAL A 405 -23.07 1.14 -16.77
C VAL A 405 -21.58 0.87 -17.01
N LYS A 406 -21.09 -0.29 -16.61
CA LYS A 406 -19.71 -0.74 -16.88
C LYS A 406 -19.75 -1.89 -17.86
N VAL A 407 -18.87 -1.87 -18.84
CA VAL A 407 -18.78 -2.91 -19.87
C VAL A 407 -17.32 -3.22 -20.13
N VAL A 408 -17.00 -4.50 -20.16
CA VAL A 408 -15.71 -5.01 -20.63
C VAL A 408 -15.90 -5.65 -21.99
N ASN A 409 -15.05 -5.27 -22.94
CA ASN A 409 -14.84 -6.02 -24.17
C ASN A 409 -13.46 -6.68 -24.12
N PHE A 410 -13.44 -7.98 -23.88
CA PHE A 410 -12.23 -8.80 -23.87
C PHE A 410 -11.99 -9.51 -25.22
N GLY A 411 -12.76 -9.13 -26.24
CA GLY A 411 -12.64 -9.55 -27.63
C GLY A 411 -11.48 -8.88 -28.37
N THR A 412 -11.07 -9.48 -29.49
CA THR A 412 -10.05 -8.95 -30.39
C THR A 412 -10.61 -7.97 -31.43
N THR A 413 -11.93 -7.76 -31.45
CA THR A 413 -12.62 -6.87 -32.39
C THR A 413 -13.46 -5.85 -31.64
N ALA A 414 -13.61 -4.65 -32.22
CA ALA A 414 -14.54 -3.67 -31.70
C ALA A 414 -15.99 -4.18 -31.84
N GLU A 415 -16.82 -3.91 -30.85
CA GLU A 415 -18.24 -4.28 -30.84
C GLU A 415 -19.11 -3.03 -30.62
N THR A 416 -20.29 -2.98 -31.24
CA THR A 416 -21.28 -1.93 -30.96
C THR A 416 -22.32 -2.47 -30.00
N LEU A 417 -22.38 -1.91 -28.78
CA LEU A 417 -23.38 -2.25 -27.78
C LEU A 417 -24.53 -1.25 -27.81
N SER A 418 -25.75 -1.75 -27.98
CA SER A 418 -26.97 -0.96 -27.79
C SER A 418 -27.46 -1.11 -26.36
N ILE A 419 -27.58 -0.01 -25.63
CA ILE A 419 -27.99 0.04 -24.23
C ILE A 419 -29.37 0.69 -24.18
N SER A 420 -30.36 -0.05 -23.69
CA SER A 420 -31.72 0.45 -23.47
C SER A 420 -32.02 0.54 -21.98
N ILE A 421 -32.57 1.67 -21.53
CA ILE A 421 -32.83 1.93 -20.11
C ILE A 421 -34.32 2.20 -19.93
N ASN A 422 -35.00 1.29 -19.22
CA ASN A 422 -36.42 1.40 -18.93
C ASN A 422 -36.66 2.15 -17.62
N GLY A 423 -37.77 2.90 -17.53
CA GLY A 423 -38.19 3.56 -16.29
C GLY A 423 -37.51 4.90 -15.98
N LEU A 424 -36.74 5.47 -16.90
CA LEU A 424 -36.21 6.83 -16.75
C LEU A 424 -37.32 7.88 -16.89
N ASN A 425 -37.28 8.91 -16.05
CA ASN A 425 -38.18 10.06 -16.16
C ASN A 425 -37.90 10.83 -17.46
N ALA A 426 -38.95 11.32 -18.14
CA ALA A 426 -38.87 12.13 -19.35
C ALA A 426 -37.94 13.36 -19.20
N THR A 427 -37.86 13.96 -18.01
CA THR A 427 -36.94 15.09 -17.74
C THR A 427 -35.48 14.65 -17.81
N VAL A 428 -35.14 13.45 -17.35
CA VAL A 428 -33.78 12.89 -17.43
C VAL A 428 -33.42 12.59 -18.88
N GLN A 429 -34.37 12.01 -19.62
CA GLN A 429 -34.21 11.70 -21.05
C GLN A 429 -33.89 12.94 -21.91
N GLN A 430 -34.46 14.10 -21.55
CA GLN A 430 -34.34 15.32 -22.34
C GLN A 430 -33.15 16.21 -21.96
N ASN A 431 -32.68 16.16 -20.71
CA ASN A 431 -31.80 17.19 -20.15
C ASN A 431 -30.41 16.71 -19.70
N TYR A 432 -30.18 15.40 -19.55
CA TYR A 432 -28.88 14.89 -19.07
C TYR A 432 -28.15 14.08 -20.13
N GLY A 433 -26.86 14.38 -20.28
CA GLY A 433 -25.94 13.63 -21.14
C GLY A 433 -25.22 12.53 -20.39
N VAL A 434 -24.70 11.55 -21.15
CA VAL A 434 -23.87 10.45 -20.64
C VAL A 434 -22.41 10.90 -20.60
N ARG A 435 -21.74 10.71 -19.46
CA ARG A 435 -20.28 10.86 -19.36
C ARG A 435 -19.61 9.50 -19.49
N GLY A 436 -18.86 9.29 -20.57
CA GLY A 436 -18.11 8.05 -20.81
C GLY A 436 -16.63 8.15 -20.45
N THR A 437 -16.08 7.11 -19.84
CA THR A 437 -14.63 6.91 -19.64
C THR A 437 -14.21 5.51 -20.07
N VAL A 438 -13.02 5.38 -20.65
CA VAL A 438 -12.48 4.10 -21.15
C VAL A 438 -11.04 3.89 -20.71
N LEU A 439 -10.72 2.66 -20.33
CA LEU A 439 -9.36 2.16 -20.19
C LEU A 439 -9.02 1.36 -21.46
N ILE A 440 -8.05 1.85 -22.23
CA ILE A 440 -7.60 1.27 -23.50
C ILE A 440 -6.15 1.69 -23.77
N SER A 441 -5.46 0.93 -24.60
CA SER A 441 -4.20 1.33 -25.24
C SER A 441 -4.10 0.71 -26.63
N THR A 442 -3.16 1.16 -27.45
CA THR A 442 -2.90 0.60 -28.78
C THR A 442 -2.28 -0.80 -28.72
N ASN A 443 -1.61 -1.16 -27.62
CA ASN A 443 -1.07 -2.49 -27.36
C ASN A 443 -1.62 -3.06 -26.04
N VAL A 444 -2.13 -4.29 -26.08
CA VAL A 444 -2.68 -4.99 -24.91
C VAL A 444 -1.64 -5.27 -23.83
N MET A 445 -0.36 -5.29 -24.19
CA MET A 445 0.75 -5.46 -23.25
C MET A 445 1.31 -4.12 -22.74
N ASP A 446 0.65 -2.98 -23.01
CA ASP A 446 1.10 -1.71 -22.47
C ASP A 446 0.93 -1.65 -20.94
N GLU A 447 1.93 -1.05 -20.29
CA GLU A 447 2.07 -0.91 -18.84
C GLU A 447 2.38 0.55 -18.48
N ASN A 448 2.09 0.94 -17.23
CA ASN A 448 2.60 2.19 -16.68
C ASN A 448 4.04 2.01 -16.17
N SER A 449 4.82 3.09 -16.22
CA SER A 449 6.21 3.12 -15.74
C SER A 449 6.53 4.47 -15.10
N PHE A 450 7.73 4.66 -14.54
CA PHE A 450 8.12 5.99 -14.03
C PHE A 450 8.25 7.05 -15.14
N SER A 451 8.63 6.65 -16.36
CA SER A 451 8.69 7.58 -17.50
C SER A 451 7.32 7.91 -18.07
N GLU A 452 6.37 6.98 -17.98
CA GLU A 452 4.99 7.14 -18.45
C GLU A 452 3.99 6.63 -17.39
N PRO A 453 3.84 7.34 -16.25
CA PRO A 453 3.07 6.85 -15.09
C PRO A 453 1.55 6.79 -15.31
N GLN A 454 1.11 7.32 -16.45
CA GLN A 454 -0.29 7.46 -16.85
C GLN A 454 -0.53 6.98 -18.28
N LYS A 455 0.35 6.12 -18.82
CA LYS A 455 0.24 5.57 -20.18
C LYS A 455 -1.10 4.86 -20.39
N VAL A 456 -1.50 4.05 -19.42
CA VAL A 456 -2.72 3.26 -19.38
C VAL A 456 -3.49 3.62 -18.12
N GLN A 457 -4.47 4.52 -18.29
CA GLN A 457 -5.44 4.95 -17.27
C GLN A 457 -6.77 5.29 -17.94
N PHE A 458 -7.84 5.48 -17.16
CA PHE A 458 -9.14 5.87 -17.73
C PHE A 458 -9.07 7.27 -18.37
N GLY A 459 -9.29 7.34 -19.68
CA GLY A 459 -9.48 8.56 -20.45
C GLY A 459 -10.97 8.82 -20.76
N PHE A 460 -11.30 10.00 -21.31
CA PHE A 460 -12.67 10.30 -21.76
C PHE A 460 -13.00 9.54 -23.06
N VAL A 461 -14.22 9.02 -23.16
CA VAL A 461 -14.72 8.36 -24.38
C VAL A 461 -15.33 9.41 -25.30
N VAL A 462 -14.92 9.40 -26.56
CA VAL A 462 -15.71 10.01 -27.63
C VAL A 462 -16.82 9.02 -27.98
N VAL A 463 -17.98 9.16 -27.35
CA VAL A 463 -19.18 8.44 -27.81
C VAL A 463 -19.40 8.91 -29.24
N LEU A 464 -19.45 7.99 -30.21
CA LEU A 464 -19.57 8.27 -31.64
C LEU A 464 -20.95 8.83 -32.01
N GLN A 465 -21.25 10.01 -31.45
CA GLN A 465 -22.08 11.10 -31.92
C GLN A 465 -21.46 12.36 -31.32
N THR A 466 -20.74 13.13 -32.16
CA THR A 466 -20.27 14.52 -31.96
C THR A 466 -20.68 15.22 -30.65
N ILE A 467 -19.66 15.56 -29.85
CA ILE A 467 -19.53 16.65 -28.86
C ILE A 467 -20.83 17.48 -28.69
N THR A 468 -21.81 16.87 -28.03
CA THR A 468 -23.02 17.46 -27.45
C THR A 468 -23.48 16.41 -26.41
N PRO A 469 -24.01 16.78 -25.23
CA PRO A 469 -24.62 15.78 -24.35
C PRO A 469 -25.63 14.96 -25.15
N VAL A 470 -25.37 13.66 -25.32
CA VAL A 470 -26.29 12.73 -25.96
C VAL A 470 -27.55 12.75 -25.09
N LYS A 471 -28.64 13.32 -25.62
CA LYS A 471 -29.95 13.18 -24.99
C LYS A 471 -30.20 11.69 -24.83
N VAL A 472 -30.49 11.24 -23.63
CA VAL A 472 -30.81 9.84 -23.39
C VAL A 472 -32.15 9.55 -24.03
N GLY A 473 -32.12 9.00 -25.25
CA GLY A 473 -33.27 8.30 -25.79
C GLY A 473 -33.55 7.02 -24.99
N ASN A 474 -34.60 6.28 -25.37
CA ASN A 474 -34.84 4.95 -24.78
C ASN A 474 -33.67 3.98 -25.03
N SER A 475 -32.82 4.26 -26.02
CA SER A 475 -31.61 3.52 -26.32
C SER A 475 -30.44 4.44 -26.69
N MET A 476 -29.22 3.97 -26.41
CA MET A 476 -27.95 4.59 -26.83
C MET A 476 -27.00 3.53 -27.38
N ASN A 477 -26.20 3.87 -28.38
CA ASN A 477 -25.19 2.98 -28.93
C ASN A 477 -23.79 3.43 -28.50
N VAL A 478 -22.97 2.47 -28.08
CA VAL A 478 -21.60 2.70 -27.66
C VAL A 478 -20.69 1.72 -28.38
N ILE A 479 -19.62 2.23 -28.96
CA ILE A 479 -18.57 1.40 -29.57
C ILE A 479 -17.58 1.02 -28.48
N LEU A 480 -17.36 -0.28 -28.35
CA LEU A 480 -16.48 -0.90 -27.37
C LEU A 480 -15.25 -1.39 -28.11
N ASP A 481 -14.12 -0.71 -27.92
CA ASP A 481 -12.85 -1.14 -28.48
C ASP A 481 -12.44 -2.54 -28.01
N PRO A 482 -11.62 -3.28 -28.79
CA PRO A 482 -11.08 -4.55 -28.33
C PRO A 482 -10.22 -4.36 -27.07
N TYR A 483 -10.25 -5.34 -26.17
CA TYR A 483 -9.53 -5.30 -24.89
C TYR A 483 -9.67 -3.97 -24.14
N SER A 484 -10.91 -3.58 -23.86
CA SER A 484 -11.23 -2.30 -23.22
C SER A 484 -12.18 -2.45 -22.04
N VAL A 485 -12.12 -1.47 -21.13
CA VAL A 485 -13.09 -1.28 -20.05
C VAL A 485 -13.76 0.07 -20.21
N THR A 486 -15.06 0.08 -20.47
CA THR A 486 -15.86 1.29 -20.66
C THR A 486 -16.80 1.49 -19.49
N SER A 487 -16.88 2.71 -18.97
CA SER A 487 -17.84 3.13 -17.95
C SER A 487 -18.63 4.34 -18.44
N LEU A 488 -19.94 4.29 -18.26
CA LEU A 488 -20.88 5.32 -18.68
C LEU A 488 -21.66 5.79 -17.46
N ASP A 489 -21.53 7.06 -17.11
CA ASP A 489 -22.25 7.70 -16.01
C ASP A 489 -23.38 8.56 -16.55
N LEU A 490 -24.58 8.29 -16.07
CA LEU A 490 -25.77 9.06 -16.36
C LEU A 490 -26.35 9.66 -15.09
N LEU A 491 -26.55 10.98 -15.08
CA LEU A 491 -27.23 11.68 -14.00
C LEU A 491 -28.73 11.36 -14.03
N ILE A 492 -29.30 10.89 -12.92
CA ILE A 492 -30.71 10.45 -12.79
C ILE A 492 -31.46 11.12 -11.65
#